data_AF-A0A131Y8Z4-F1
#
_entry.id   AF-A0A131Y8Z4-F1
#
_cell.length_a   1.000
_cell.length_b   1.000
_cell.length_c   1.000
_cell.angle_alpha   90.00
_cell.angle_beta   90.00
_cell.angle_gamma   90.00
#
_symmetry.space_group_name_H-M   'P 1'
#
loop_
_entity.id
_entity.type
_entity.pdbx_description
1 polymer ?
#
loop_
_entity_poly.entity_id
_entity_poly.type
_entity_poly.pdbx_seq_one_letter_code
_entity_poly.pdbx_strand_id
1 'polypeptide(L)'
;MTRTEEDVQKYLERAKLEADDLMPLAQPLYFSDDSRDDLILMEVDKDMLKSLRDGEGLVFRGQEDDAVVACTSEHTFEVREADISNSLLLVADLGLPTDITSNSDGTRQICSRQVSRSFHDYLELRPCCPRLRKLVQLLRECTYRGLEYEDDETRWKYTFGDILDEVQASEAELRQAIEELPVVEIDGFYRLLELDYHFRVQNFIVNYIEAESLPMSRIPAGEVVDKVSELEPREIVAEVFRRCTTPNEGDEFYSLNYDVICRTTAETLLRTVGKVSCEQIYLSAYTREH
;
A
#
# COMPACT_ATOMS: atom_id res chain seq x y z
N MET A 1 -34.36 26.01 -23.55
CA MET A 1 -35.01 27.34 -23.59
C MET A 1 -34.02 28.35 -23.05
N THR A 2 -33.54 29.30 -23.86
CA THR A 2 -32.53 30.28 -23.44
C THR A 2 -33.25 31.49 -22.82
N ARG A 3 -32.97 31.79 -21.55
CA ARG A 3 -33.52 32.99 -20.86
C ARG A 3 -33.02 34.28 -21.51
N THR A 4 -33.90 35.26 -21.59
CA THR A 4 -33.66 36.60 -22.15
C THR A 4 -33.34 37.62 -21.05
N GLU A 5 -32.88 38.82 -21.44
CA GLU A 5 -32.63 39.95 -20.51
C GLU A 5 -33.90 40.39 -19.77
N GLU A 6 -35.05 40.39 -20.45
CA GLU A 6 -36.33 40.70 -19.82
C GLU A 6 -36.70 39.69 -18.73
N ASP A 7 -36.38 38.40 -18.94
CA ASP A 7 -36.65 37.37 -17.94
C ASP A 7 -35.78 37.59 -16.71
N VAL A 8 -34.49 37.88 -16.91
CA VAL A 8 -33.56 38.18 -15.81
C VAL A 8 -34.04 39.41 -15.03
N GLN A 9 -34.45 40.48 -15.71
CA GLN A 9 -34.97 41.68 -15.05
C GLN A 9 -36.21 41.41 -14.20
N LYS A 10 -37.18 40.62 -14.71
CA LYS A 10 -38.36 40.19 -13.93
C LYS A 10 -37.99 39.38 -12.70
N TYR A 11 -36.93 38.55 -12.76
CA TYR A 11 -36.44 37.82 -11.60
C TYR A 11 -35.82 38.74 -10.56
N LEU A 12 -35.03 39.74 -10.97
CA LEU A 12 -34.43 40.74 -10.08
C LEU A 12 -35.49 41.55 -9.34
N GLU A 13 -36.52 42.01 -10.06
CA GLU A 13 -37.65 42.75 -9.48
C GLU A 13 -38.39 41.91 -8.43
N ARG A 14 -38.64 40.63 -8.70
CA ARG A 14 -39.27 39.70 -7.74
C ARG A 14 -38.40 39.45 -6.52
N ALA A 15 -37.08 39.37 -6.72
CA ALA A 15 -36.11 39.16 -5.66
C ALA A 15 -35.80 40.44 -4.85
N LYS A 16 -36.30 41.61 -5.29
CA LYS A 16 -35.98 42.94 -4.72
C LYS A 16 -34.47 43.21 -4.68
N LEU A 17 -33.78 42.84 -5.76
CA LEU A 17 -32.36 43.08 -5.93
C LEU A 17 -32.14 44.25 -6.89
N GLU A 18 -31.25 45.17 -6.53
CA GLU A 18 -30.86 46.29 -7.40
C GLU A 18 -29.84 45.80 -8.43
N ALA A 19 -30.04 46.16 -9.70
CA ALA A 19 -29.21 45.68 -10.81
C ALA A 19 -27.76 46.20 -10.74
N ASP A 20 -27.55 47.35 -10.11
CA ASP A 20 -26.24 48.00 -9.92
C ASP A 20 -25.38 47.30 -8.87
N ASP A 21 -26.00 46.53 -7.96
CA ASP A 21 -25.31 45.76 -6.92
C ASP A 21 -24.80 44.39 -7.43
N LEU A 22 -25.10 44.06 -8.69
CA LEU A 22 -24.84 42.74 -9.27
C LEU A 22 -23.81 42.81 -10.39
N MET A 23 -22.96 41.78 -10.49
CA MET A 23 -22.01 41.62 -11.59
C MET A 23 -22.69 41.69 -12.96
N PRO A 24 -22.01 42.19 -14.01
CA PRO A 24 -22.61 42.40 -15.34
C PRO A 24 -22.90 41.10 -16.10
N LEU A 25 -22.49 39.94 -15.56
CA LEU A 25 -22.72 38.63 -16.17
C LEU A 25 -23.84 37.88 -15.43
N ALA A 26 -24.92 37.55 -16.12
CA ALA A 26 -25.97 36.67 -15.64
C ALA A 26 -25.79 35.26 -16.24
N GLN A 27 -25.77 34.24 -15.37
CA GLN A 27 -25.55 32.85 -15.77
C GLN A 27 -26.72 31.94 -15.39
N PRO A 28 -27.77 31.85 -16.22
CA PRO A 28 -28.82 30.87 -16.03
C PRO A 28 -28.27 29.45 -16.07
N LEU A 29 -28.56 28.66 -15.04
CA LEU A 29 -28.18 27.25 -14.96
C LEU A 29 -29.31 26.37 -15.50
N TYR A 30 -28.96 25.42 -16.36
CA TYR A 30 -29.87 24.38 -16.85
C TYR A 30 -29.26 23.01 -16.55
N PHE A 31 -30.08 22.07 -16.11
CA PHE A 31 -29.65 20.68 -15.97
C PHE A 31 -29.56 20.04 -17.34
N SER A 32 -28.49 19.29 -17.57
CA SER A 32 -28.35 18.48 -18.77
C SER A 32 -29.32 17.31 -18.74
N ASP A 33 -29.86 16.94 -19.91
CA ASP A 33 -30.58 15.67 -20.05
C ASP A 33 -29.58 14.48 -20.04
N ASP A 34 -28.33 14.72 -20.47
CA ASP A 34 -27.21 13.79 -20.33
C ASP A 34 -26.49 14.04 -19.00
N SER A 35 -26.95 13.41 -17.92
CA SER A 35 -26.27 13.46 -16.63
C SER A 35 -24.97 12.65 -16.66
N ARG A 36 -23.87 13.25 -16.19
CA ARG A 36 -22.56 12.58 -16.06
C ARG A 36 -22.52 11.71 -14.80
N ASP A 37 -23.38 10.70 -14.77
CA ASP A 37 -23.54 9.77 -13.63
C ASP A 37 -22.30 8.87 -13.40
N ASP A 38 -21.34 8.92 -14.33
CA ASP A 38 -20.02 8.30 -14.25
C ASP A 38 -19.02 9.06 -13.36
N LEU A 39 -19.24 10.34 -13.07
CA LEU A 39 -18.29 11.17 -12.31
C LEU A 39 -18.41 10.97 -10.80
N ILE A 40 -17.31 10.88 -10.07
CA ILE A 40 -17.35 10.78 -8.60
C ILE A 40 -16.66 12.00 -8.01
N LEU A 41 -17.23 12.56 -6.94
CA LEU A 41 -16.59 13.64 -6.19
C LEU A 41 -15.75 13.03 -5.08
N MET A 42 -14.50 13.43 -4.97
CA MET A 42 -13.57 12.96 -3.94
C MET A 42 -12.83 14.14 -3.35
N GLU A 43 -12.79 14.19 -2.02
CA GLU A 43 -11.98 15.13 -1.27
C GLU A 43 -10.54 14.65 -1.22
N VAL A 44 -9.61 15.55 -1.55
CA VAL A 44 -8.17 15.32 -1.48
C VAL A 44 -7.52 16.50 -0.79
N ASP A 45 -6.50 16.24 0.03
CA ASP A 45 -5.71 17.29 0.64
C ASP A 45 -4.78 17.98 -0.39
N LYS A 46 -4.06 19.01 0.06
CA LYS A 46 -3.18 19.80 -0.81
C LYS A 46 -1.98 19.01 -1.33
N ASP A 47 -1.46 18.09 -0.51
CA ASP A 47 -0.26 17.33 -0.84
C ASP A 47 -0.60 16.26 -1.88
N MET A 48 -1.70 15.54 -1.66
CA MET A 48 -2.26 14.59 -2.62
C MET A 48 -2.67 15.27 -3.93
N LEU A 49 -3.33 16.45 -3.87
CA LEU A 49 -3.68 17.19 -5.07
C LEU A 49 -2.44 17.56 -5.90
N LYS A 50 -1.33 17.91 -5.24
CA LYS A 50 -0.07 18.19 -5.92
C LYS A 50 0.50 16.94 -6.56
N SER A 51 0.59 15.84 -5.81
CA SER A 51 1.01 14.52 -6.28
C SER A 51 0.23 14.06 -7.53
N LEU A 52 -1.09 14.14 -7.49
CA LEU A 52 -1.96 13.76 -8.62
C LEU A 52 -1.74 14.64 -9.85
N ARG A 53 -1.46 15.94 -9.66
CA ARG A 53 -1.12 16.87 -10.76
C ARG A 53 0.26 16.59 -11.35
N ASP A 54 1.19 16.12 -10.53
CA ASP A 54 2.54 15.74 -10.94
C ASP A 54 2.56 14.36 -11.65
N GLY A 55 1.41 13.67 -11.72
CA GLY A 55 1.21 12.43 -12.46
C GLY A 55 1.26 11.16 -11.60
N GLU A 56 1.27 11.30 -10.28
CA GLU A 56 1.14 10.14 -9.38
C GLU A 56 -0.23 9.47 -9.56
N GLY A 57 -0.23 8.14 -9.63
CA GLY A 57 -1.45 7.36 -9.74
C GLY A 57 -2.11 7.10 -8.39
N LEU A 58 -3.45 7.12 -8.37
CA LEU A 58 -4.26 6.64 -7.24
C LEU A 58 -5.00 5.38 -7.66
N VAL A 59 -4.77 4.29 -6.93
CA VAL A 59 -5.33 2.96 -7.26
C VAL A 59 -6.29 2.52 -6.16
N PHE A 60 -7.51 2.17 -6.53
CA PHE A 60 -8.47 1.59 -5.60
C PHE A 60 -8.27 0.08 -5.50
N ARG A 61 -8.20 -0.45 -4.28
CA ARG A 61 -7.93 -1.87 -4.00
C ARG A 61 -8.93 -2.47 -3.01
N GLY A 62 -9.31 -3.71 -3.25
CA GLY A 62 -10.21 -4.49 -2.41
C GLY A 62 -10.89 -5.60 -3.22
N GLN A 63 -11.14 -6.74 -2.60
CA GLN A 63 -11.98 -7.80 -3.16
C GLN A 63 -13.48 -7.45 -3.02
N GLU A 64 -14.35 -8.27 -3.60
CA GLU A 64 -15.82 -8.03 -3.61
C GLU A 64 -16.41 -7.82 -2.20
N ASP A 65 -15.88 -8.54 -1.20
CA ASP A 65 -16.33 -8.47 0.20
C ASP A 65 -15.52 -7.48 1.07
N ASP A 66 -14.48 -6.84 0.51
CA ASP A 66 -13.61 -5.92 1.25
C ASP A 66 -14.14 -4.48 1.20
N ALA A 67 -14.00 -3.77 2.31
CA ALA A 67 -14.14 -2.31 2.30
C ALA A 67 -13.00 -1.70 1.47
N VAL A 68 -13.32 -0.95 0.41
CA VAL A 68 -12.35 -0.38 -0.53
C VAL A 68 -11.33 0.55 0.13
N VAL A 69 -10.07 0.45 -0.30
CA VAL A 69 -9.00 1.39 0.03
C VAL A 69 -8.51 2.08 -1.23
N ALA A 70 -7.97 3.29 -1.10
CA ALA A 70 -7.23 3.97 -2.15
C ALA A 70 -5.75 4.00 -1.77
N CYS A 71 -4.88 3.66 -2.71
CA CYS A 71 -3.44 3.59 -2.49
C CYS A 71 -2.74 4.56 -3.44
N THR A 72 -1.83 5.35 -2.89
CA THR A 72 -0.75 5.96 -3.68
C THR A 72 0.40 4.95 -3.83
N SER A 73 1.55 5.34 -4.38
CA SER A 73 2.71 4.43 -4.41
C SER A 73 3.23 4.10 -3.01
N GLU A 74 3.01 5.00 -2.04
CA GLU A 74 3.60 4.91 -0.70
C GLU A 74 2.59 4.68 0.42
N HIS A 75 1.35 5.18 0.31
CA HIS A 75 0.42 5.21 1.45
C HIS A 75 -0.95 4.63 1.09
N THR A 76 -1.59 4.00 2.08
CA THR A 76 -2.97 3.48 1.98
C THR A 76 -3.97 4.36 2.73
N PHE A 77 -5.12 4.60 2.10
CA PHE A 77 -6.22 5.41 2.62
C PHE A 77 -7.51 4.59 2.63
N GLU A 78 -8.24 4.63 3.75
CA GLU A 78 -9.61 4.18 3.80
C GLU A 78 -10.49 5.15 3.02
N VAL A 79 -11.38 4.60 2.19
CA VAL A 79 -12.36 5.39 1.42
C VAL A 79 -13.68 5.38 2.19
N ARG A 80 -14.22 6.57 2.45
CA ARG A 80 -15.52 6.72 3.11
C ARG A 80 -16.45 7.59 2.27
N GLU A 81 -17.69 7.18 2.16
CA GLU A 81 -18.73 8.02 1.56
C GLU A 81 -19.30 8.95 2.63
N ALA A 82 -19.39 10.24 2.28
CA ALA A 82 -19.90 11.29 3.15
C ALA A 82 -21.12 11.96 2.50
N ASP A 83 -22.29 11.73 3.09
CA ASP A 83 -23.54 12.36 2.66
C ASP A 83 -23.54 13.86 3.00
N ILE A 84 -24.01 14.67 2.06
CA ILE A 84 -24.21 16.11 2.25
C ILE A 84 -25.69 16.47 2.21
N SER A 85 -26.12 17.30 3.16
CA SER A 85 -27.51 17.80 3.20
C SER A 85 -27.83 18.80 2.10
N ASN A 86 -26.81 19.39 1.48
CA ASN A 86 -26.91 20.34 0.39
C ASN A 86 -26.44 19.69 -0.91
N SER A 87 -26.96 20.14 -2.05
CA SER A 87 -26.50 19.66 -3.35
C SER A 87 -25.27 20.45 -3.83
N LEU A 88 -24.25 19.75 -4.31
CA LEU A 88 -23.12 20.34 -5.00
C LEU A 88 -23.32 20.21 -6.51
N LEU A 89 -23.32 21.35 -7.22
CA LEU A 89 -23.52 21.37 -8.67
C LEU A 89 -22.19 21.49 -9.38
N LEU A 90 -21.86 20.51 -10.23
CA LEU A 90 -20.73 20.60 -11.14
C LEU A 90 -21.17 21.35 -12.40
N VAL A 91 -20.66 22.56 -12.55
CA VAL A 91 -20.97 23.45 -13.68
C VAL A 91 -19.67 23.80 -14.40
N ALA A 92 -19.55 23.38 -15.66
CA ALA A 92 -18.39 23.71 -16.46
C ALA A 92 -18.34 25.21 -16.79
N ASP A 93 -17.13 25.78 -16.77
CA ASP A 93 -16.85 27.17 -17.16
C ASP A 93 -17.70 28.21 -16.44
N LEU A 94 -18.10 27.95 -15.18
CA LEU A 94 -18.85 28.91 -14.39
C LEU A 94 -17.99 30.16 -14.17
N GLY A 95 -18.43 31.31 -14.68
CA GLY A 95 -17.79 32.60 -14.43
C GLY A 95 -17.81 32.92 -12.93
N LEU A 96 -16.63 32.98 -12.32
CA LEU A 96 -16.47 33.40 -10.94
C LEU A 96 -16.25 34.92 -10.88
N PRO A 97 -16.58 35.58 -9.75
CA PRO A 97 -16.40 37.03 -9.62
C PRO A 97 -14.99 37.54 -9.93
N THR A 98 -13.96 36.71 -9.72
CA THR A 98 -12.56 37.03 -10.02
C THR A 98 -12.26 37.11 -11.51
N ASP A 99 -13.04 36.42 -12.34
CA ASP A 99 -12.78 36.26 -13.78
C ASP A 99 -13.62 37.23 -14.63
N ILE A 100 -14.62 37.85 -14.01
CA ILE A 100 -15.53 38.79 -14.67
C ILE A 100 -14.91 40.18 -14.59
N THR A 101 -14.21 40.58 -15.66
CA THR A 101 -13.79 41.98 -15.82
C THR A 101 -15.03 42.84 -16.09
N SER A 102 -15.20 43.91 -15.33
CA SER A 102 -16.26 44.89 -15.54
C SER A 102 -16.12 45.51 -16.94
N ASN A 103 -16.98 45.11 -17.87
CA ASN A 103 -17.09 45.78 -19.16
C ASN A 103 -17.59 47.22 -18.95
N SER A 104 -16.87 48.18 -19.55
CA SER A 104 -17.11 49.62 -19.45
C SER A 104 -18.41 50.11 -20.09
N ASP A 105 -19.15 49.23 -20.77
CA ASP A 105 -20.30 49.61 -21.61
C ASP A 105 -21.67 49.43 -20.91
N GLY A 106 -21.70 49.00 -19.64
CA GLY A 106 -22.93 48.90 -18.83
C GLY A 106 -23.97 47.87 -19.32
N THR A 107 -23.66 47.10 -20.37
CA THR A 107 -24.53 46.08 -20.93
C THR A 107 -24.38 44.76 -20.17
N ARG A 108 -25.51 44.20 -19.72
CA ARG A 108 -25.55 42.94 -18.94
C ARG A 108 -25.47 41.76 -19.90
N GLN A 109 -24.42 40.96 -19.79
CA GLN A 109 -24.22 39.77 -20.61
C GLN A 109 -24.97 38.58 -20.02
N ILE A 110 -25.65 37.79 -20.85
CA ILE A 110 -26.27 36.52 -20.44
C ILE A 110 -25.50 35.36 -21.07
N CYS A 111 -24.95 34.49 -20.22
CA CYS A 111 -24.26 33.27 -20.65
C CYS A 111 -24.86 32.07 -19.93
N SER A 112 -25.70 31.32 -20.64
CA SER A 112 -26.31 30.11 -20.08
C SER A 112 -25.25 29.04 -19.82
N ARG A 113 -25.34 28.38 -18.66
CA ARG A 113 -24.43 27.29 -18.28
C ARG A 113 -25.22 26.01 -18.03
N GLN A 114 -24.54 24.89 -18.25
CA GLN A 114 -25.11 23.56 -18.08
C GLN A 114 -24.54 22.94 -16.81
N VAL A 115 -25.42 22.44 -15.95
CA VAL A 115 -25.07 21.61 -14.81
C VAL A 115 -24.79 20.21 -15.35
N SER A 116 -23.55 19.77 -15.24
CA SER A 116 -23.10 18.45 -15.70
C SER A 116 -23.54 17.33 -14.76
N ARG A 117 -23.54 17.59 -13.45
CA ARG A 117 -23.99 16.67 -12.41
C ARG A 117 -24.33 17.40 -11.11
N SER A 118 -25.26 16.83 -10.36
CA SER A 118 -25.53 17.19 -8.96
C SER A 118 -25.00 16.07 -8.06
N PHE A 119 -24.19 16.41 -7.07
CA PHE A 119 -23.69 15.49 -6.07
C PHE A 119 -24.43 15.70 -4.75
N HIS A 120 -24.71 14.58 -4.06
CA HIS A 120 -25.32 14.52 -2.73
C HIS A 120 -24.44 13.78 -1.72
N ASP A 121 -23.29 13.32 -2.19
CA ASP A 121 -22.27 12.59 -1.47
C ASP A 121 -20.91 12.94 -2.08
N TYR A 122 -19.85 12.59 -1.37
CA TYR A 122 -18.49 12.57 -1.89
C TYR A 122 -17.65 11.53 -1.14
N LEU A 123 -16.54 11.13 -1.74
CA LEU A 123 -15.58 10.23 -1.12
C LEU A 123 -14.55 11.03 -0.31
N GLU A 124 -14.37 10.65 0.95
CA GLU A 124 -13.28 11.09 1.82
C GLU A 124 -12.20 10.03 1.88
N LEU A 125 -10.93 10.46 1.82
CA LEU A 125 -9.78 9.61 2.04
C LEU A 125 -9.24 9.83 3.46
N ARG A 126 -9.06 8.74 4.22
CA ARG A 126 -8.47 8.79 5.56
C ARG A 126 -7.25 7.89 5.65
N PRO A 127 -6.06 8.40 6.03
CA PRO A 127 -4.89 7.56 6.21
C PRO A 127 -5.18 6.38 7.12
N CYS A 128 -4.79 5.18 6.71
CA CYS A 128 -5.02 3.96 7.49
C CYS A 128 -3.81 3.03 7.43
N CYS A 129 -3.70 2.12 8.40
CA CYS A 129 -2.69 1.08 8.34
C CYS A 129 -3.01 0.04 7.26
N PRO A 130 -2.01 -0.44 6.51
CA PRO A 130 -2.20 -1.49 5.50
C PRO A 130 -2.70 -2.79 6.14
N ARG A 131 -3.55 -3.53 5.44
CA ARG A 131 -4.17 -4.77 5.95
C ARG A 131 -3.30 -6.00 5.66
N LEU A 132 -2.10 -6.02 6.24
CA LEU A 132 -1.05 -7.02 6.01
C LEU A 132 -1.34 -8.43 6.54
N ARG A 133 -2.46 -8.64 7.27
CA ARG A 133 -2.85 -9.98 7.73
C ARG A 133 -3.10 -10.93 6.55
N LYS A 134 -3.67 -10.40 5.45
CA LYS A 134 -3.98 -11.19 4.26
C LYS A 134 -2.71 -11.63 3.54
N LEU A 135 -1.67 -10.79 3.48
CA LEU A 135 -0.33 -11.16 2.98
C LEU A 135 0.17 -12.44 3.66
N VAL A 136 0.14 -12.47 4.99
CA VAL A 136 0.65 -13.61 5.76
C VAL A 136 -0.24 -14.86 5.55
N GLN A 137 -1.54 -14.70 5.36
CA GLN A 137 -2.44 -15.82 5.06
C GLN A 137 -2.14 -16.44 3.70
N LEU A 138 -2.07 -15.63 2.65
CA LEU A 138 -1.76 -16.08 1.28
C LEU A 138 -0.43 -16.82 1.24
N LEU A 139 0.62 -16.22 1.80
CA LEU A 139 1.95 -16.82 1.77
C LEU A 139 2.06 -18.11 2.60
N ARG A 140 1.20 -18.30 3.62
CA ARG A 140 1.17 -19.53 4.42
C ARG A 140 0.59 -20.71 3.66
N GLU A 141 -0.36 -20.48 2.75
CA GLU A 141 -0.94 -21.53 1.90
C GLU A 141 0.12 -22.18 1.01
N CYS A 142 1.14 -21.41 0.64
CA CYS A 142 2.20 -21.80 -0.26
C CYS A 142 3.60 -21.69 0.39
N THR A 143 3.70 -22.08 1.67
CA THR A 143 4.97 -22.06 2.42
C THR A 143 6.00 -22.99 1.77
N TYR A 144 7.25 -22.53 1.63
CA TYR A 144 8.38 -23.30 1.14
C TYR A 144 9.03 -24.10 2.27
N ARG A 145 9.23 -25.41 2.03
CA ARG A 145 9.71 -26.37 3.02
C ARG A 145 11.04 -27.05 2.66
N GLY A 146 11.60 -26.71 1.51
CA GLY A 146 12.71 -27.42 0.90
C GLY A 146 12.32 -27.99 -0.46
N LEU A 147 13.31 -28.11 -1.34
CA LEU A 147 13.14 -28.58 -2.72
C LEU A 147 12.56 -30.00 -2.75
N GLU A 148 12.89 -30.81 -1.75
CA GLU A 148 12.42 -32.19 -1.60
C GLU A 148 10.93 -32.30 -1.26
N TYR A 149 10.27 -31.21 -0.87
CA TYR A 149 8.85 -31.15 -0.51
C TYR A 149 8.02 -30.30 -1.49
N GLU A 150 8.63 -29.80 -2.56
CA GLU A 150 7.91 -29.13 -3.65
C GLU A 150 7.30 -30.21 -4.55
N ASP A 151 5.97 -30.38 -4.47
CA ASP A 151 5.21 -31.14 -5.47
C ASP A 151 4.93 -30.23 -6.68
N ASP A 152 5.39 -30.64 -7.87
CA ASP A 152 5.38 -29.86 -9.11
C ASP A 152 4.01 -29.36 -9.60
N GLU A 153 2.88 -29.90 -9.10
CA GLU A 153 1.59 -29.75 -9.78
C GLU A 153 0.44 -29.09 -8.99
N THR A 154 0.58 -28.73 -7.70
CA THR A 154 -0.64 -28.52 -6.87
C THR A 154 -0.75 -27.31 -5.97
N ARG A 155 0.25 -26.42 -5.87
CA ARG A 155 0.13 -25.22 -5.00
C ARG A 155 0.26 -23.94 -5.81
N TRP A 156 -0.78 -23.10 -5.74
CA TRP A 156 -0.71 -21.72 -6.23
C TRP A 156 0.51 -21.01 -5.62
N LYS A 157 1.23 -20.29 -6.47
CA LYS A 157 2.36 -19.43 -6.10
C LYS A 157 1.94 -18.01 -6.44
N TYR A 158 2.34 -17.04 -5.61
CA TYR A 158 1.93 -15.65 -5.78
C TYR A 158 3.11 -14.81 -6.27
N THR A 159 2.92 -14.10 -7.37
CA THR A 159 3.81 -13.01 -7.79
C THR A 159 3.53 -11.77 -6.95
N PHE A 160 4.39 -10.76 -7.02
CA PHE A 160 4.14 -9.49 -6.35
C PHE A 160 2.81 -8.85 -6.80
N GLY A 161 2.46 -8.96 -8.09
CA GLY A 161 1.20 -8.46 -8.63
C GLY A 161 -0.01 -9.18 -8.04
N ASP A 162 0.03 -10.51 -7.98
CA ASP A 162 -1.05 -11.30 -7.39
C ASP A 162 -1.30 -10.94 -5.92
N ILE A 163 -0.21 -10.74 -5.15
CA ILE A 163 -0.32 -10.30 -3.75
C ILE A 163 -0.92 -8.89 -3.68
N LEU A 164 -0.52 -7.99 -4.56
CA LEU A 164 -0.96 -6.61 -4.57
C LEU A 164 -2.44 -6.47 -4.97
N ASP A 165 -2.97 -7.38 -5.78
CA ASP A 165 -4.38 -7.44 -6.14
C ASP A 165 -5.25 -8.02 -5.01
N GLU A 166 -4.66 -8.89 -4.18
CA GLU A 166 -5.34 -9.46 -3.04
C GLU A 166 -5.23 -8.60 -1.77
N VAL A 167 -4.12 -7.90 -1.54
CA VAL A 167 -3.81 -7.23 -0.27
C VAL A 167 -4.09 -5.72 -0.36
N GLN A 168 -4.84 -5.21 0.62
CA GLN A 168 -5.16 -3.80 0.75
C GLN A 168 -3.99 -3.01 1.36
N ALA A 169 -2.99 -2.69 0.53
CA ALA A 169 -1.80 -1.94 0.88
C ALA A 169 -1.24 -1.15 -0.33
N SER A 170 -0.40 -0.16 -0.07
CA SER A 170 0.42 0.46 -1.10
C SER A 170 1.56 -0.47 -1.52
N GLU A 171 2.19 -0.20 -2.66
CA GLU A 171 3.34 -0.99 -3.10
C GLU A 171 4.50 -0.90 -2.10
N ALA A 172 4.81 0.29 -1.59
CA ALA A 172 5.90 0.49 -0.63
C ALA A 172 5.62 -0.21 0.70
N GLU A 173 4.40 -0.09 1.24
CA GLU A 173 4.00 -0.75 2.48
C GLU A 173 4.05 -2.27 2.34
N LEU A 174 3.63 -2.82 1.20
CA LEU A 174 3.69 -4.25 0.95
C LEU A 174 5.13 -4.76 0.84
N ARG A 175 6.01 -4.01 0.15
CA ARG A 175 7.45 -4.34 0.08
C ARG A 175 8.10 -4.32 1.46
N GLN A 176 7.79 -3.30 2.27
CA GLN A 176 8.30 -3.23 3.64
C GLN A 176 7.80 -4.40 4.48
N ALA A 177 6.53 -4.79 4.35
CA ALA A 177 5.98 -5.93 5.09
C ALA A 177 6.65 -7.26 4.69
N ILE A 178 6.91 -7.46 3.40
CA ILE A 178 7.63 -8.63 2.89
C ILE A 178 9.06 -8.66 3.46
N GLU A 179 9.74 -7.50 3.50
CA GLU A 179 11.08 -7.38 4.04
C GLU A 179 11.18 -7.78 5.53
N GLU A 180 10.11 -7.59 6.30
CA GLU A 180 10.06 -8.00 7.71
C GLU A 180 9.78 -9.50 7.91
N LEU A 181 9.17 -10.18 6.93
CA LEU A 181 8.79 -11.60 7.00
C LEU A 181 9.86 -12.50 6.38
N PRO A 182 10.05 -13.76 6.83
CA PRO A 182 11.02 -14.69 6.23
C PRO A 182 10.55 -15.19 4.85
N VAL A 183 10.50 -14.28 3.87
CA VAL A 183 9.99 -14.48 2.52
C VAL A 183 11.13 -14.33 1.53
N VAL A 184 11.18 -15.21 0.55
CA VAL A 184 12.16 -15.22 -0.54
C VAL A 184 11.44 -15.15 -1.87
N GLU A 185 11.97 -14.39 -2.83
CA GLU A 185 11.53 -14.46 -4.22
C GLU A 185 12.29 -15.60 -4.93
N ILE A 186 11.55 -16.61 -5.41
CA ILE A 186 12.08 -17.76 -6.14
C ILE A 186 11.33 -17.85 -7.46
N ASP A 187 12.06 -17.76 -8.58
CA ASP A 187 11.50 -17.77 -9.94
C ASP A 187 10.36 -16.75 -10.17
N GLY A 188 10.45 -15.57 -9.53
CA GLY A 188 9.45 -14.50 -9.61
C GLY A 188 8.25 -14.66 -8.67
N PHE A 189 8.25 -15.71 -7.83
CA PHE A 189 7.19 -15.97 -6.85
C PHE A 189 7.68 -15.74 -5.43
N TYR A 190 6.84 -15.11 -4.61
CA TYR A 190 7.15 -14.83 -3.22
C TYR A 190 6.76 -16.04 -2.35
N ARG A 191 7.72 -16.54 -1.58
CA ARG A 191 7.62 -17.78 -0.81
C ARG A 191 8.01 -17.53 0.64
N LEU A 192 7.06 -17.71 1.55
CA LEU A 192 7.35 -17.73 2.98
C LEU A 192 8.11 -19.02 3.33
N LEU A 193 9.23 -18.91 4.02
CA LEU A 193 9.99 -20.05 4.50
C LEU A 193 9.32 -20.64 5.75
N GLU A 194 9.14 -21.96 5.78
CA GLU A 194 8.69 -22.64 6.99
C GLU A 194 9.76 -22.53 8.08
N LEU A 195 9.34 -22.39 9.33
CA LEU A 195 10.26 -22.19 10.45
C LEU A 195 11.35 -23.27 10.53
N ASP A 196 10.97 -24.55 10.41
CA ASP A 196 11.90 -25.67 10.51
C ASP A 196 12.94 -25.64 9.37
N TYR A 197 12.49 -25.26 8.17
CA TYR A 197 13.35 -25.10 7.00
C TYR A 197 14.28 -23.88 7.15
N HIS A 198 13.74 -22.73 7.57
CA HIS A 198 14.54 -21.53 7.88
C HIS A 198 15.61 -21.85 8.93
N PHE A 199 15.25 -22.58 10.00
CA PHE A 199 16.18 -23.01 11.03
C PHE A 199 17.26 -23.96 10.50
N ARG A 200 16.92 -24.88 9.57
CA ARG A 200 17.90 -25.74 8.90
C ARG A 200 18.96 -24.93 8.16
N VAL A 201 18.53 -23.99 7.31
CA VAL A 201 19.45 -23.13 6.53
C VAL A 201 20.29 -22.26 7.46
N GLN A 202 19.69 -21.69 8.51
CA GLN A 202 20.40 -20.94 9.54
C GLN A 202 21.53 -21.78 10.17
N ASN A 203 21.26 -23.04 10.51
CA ASN A 203 22.29 -23.92 11.09
C ASN A 203 23.40 -24.26 10.09
N PHE A 204 23.10 -24.42 8.80
CA PHE A 204 24.16 -24.60 7.80
C PHE A 204 25.11 -23.39 7.76
N ILE A 205 24.56 -22.18 7.83
CA ILE A 205 25.35 -20.93 7.87
C ILE A 205 26.20 -20.87 9.15
N VAL A 206 25.59 -21.09 10.32
CA VAL A 206 26.31 -21.04 11.61
C VAL A 206 27.39 -22.11 11.70
N ASN A 207 27.08 -23.35 11.31
CA ASN A 207 28.04 -24.46 11.33
C ASN A 207 29.21 -24.22 10.37
N TYR A 208 28.98 -23.61 9.21
CA TYR A 208 30.06 -23.26 8.29
C TYR A 208 31.00 -22.20 8.90
N ILE A 209 30.44 -21.16 9.51
CA ILE A 209 31.20 -20.10 10.20
C ILE A 209 32.08 -20.71 11.30
N GLU A 210 31.54 -21.64 12.08
CA GLU A 210 32.28 -22.32 13.15
C GLU A 210 33.36 -23.26 12.60
N ALA A 211 33.04 -24.06 11.58
CA ALA A 211 33.98 -25.01 10.99
C ALA A 211 35.22 -24.31 10.38
N GLU A 212 35.01 -23.19 9.70
CA GLU A 212 36.09 -22.36 9.13
C GLU A 212 36.71 -21.40 10.14
N SER A 213 36.28 -21.45 11.41
CA SER A 213 36.77 -20.57 12.49
C SER A 213 36.68 -19.08 12.14
N LEU A 214 35.64 -18.68 11.40
CA LEU A 214 35.42 -17.30 11.00
C LEU A 214 35.06 -16.45 12.22
N PRO A 215 35.62 -15.23 12.37
CA PRO A 215 35.22 -14.35 13.46
C PRO A 215 33.74 -13.98 13.32
N MET A 216 32.96 -14.18 14.39
CA MET A 216 31.51 -13.90 14.41
C MET A 216 31.16 -12.42 14.16
N SER A 217 32.14 -11.51 14.30
CA SER A 217 32.01 -10.07 14.01
C SER A 217 32.56 -9.66 12.64
N ARG A 218 33.11 -10.60 11.86
CA ARG A 218 33.78 -10.31 10.60
C ARG A 218 33.62 -11.46 9.61
N ILE A 219 32.41 -11.58 9.07
CA ILE A 219 32.00 -12.68 8.19
C ILE A 219 31.98 -12.20 6.73
N PRO A 220 32.71 -12.86 5.82
CA PRO A 220 32.66 -12.56 4.39
C PRO A 220 31.38 -13.15 3.77
N ALA A 221 30.42 -12.29 3.41
CA ALA A 221 29.12 -12.73 2.90
C ALA A 221 29.22 -13.60 1.64
N GLY A 222 30.06 -13.19 0.67
CA GLY A 222 30.21 -13.92 -0.59
C GLY A 222 30.69 -15.36 -0.37
N GLU A 223 31.70 -15.57 0.47
CA GLU A 223 32.25 -16.90 0.75
C GLU A 223 31.23 -17.82 1.44
N VAL A 224 30.57 -17.32 2.48
CA VAL A 224 29.57 -18.11 3.24
C VAL A 224 28.37 -18.45 2.36
N VAL A 225 27.84 -17.47 1.63
CA VAL A 225 26.70 -17.69 0.73
C VAL A 225 27.08 -18.67 -0.37
N ASP A 226 28.22 -18.51 -1.03
CA ASP A 226 28.65 -19.41 -2.12
C ASP A 226 28.79 -20.85 -1.63
N LYS A 227 29.35 -21.07 -0.43
CA LYS A 227 29.55 -22.40 0.13
C LYS A 227 28.29 -23.07 0.62
N VAL A 228 27.45 -22.35 1.35
CA VAL A 228 26.17 -22.91 1.81
C VAL A 228 25.19 -23.11 0.64
N SER A 229 25.34 -22.35 -0.45
CA SER A 229 24.58 -22.55 -1.69
C SER A 229 24.91 -23.86 -2.42
N GLU A 230 25.97 -24.59 -2.03
CA GLU A 230 26.21 -25.96 -2.51
C GLU A 230 25.16 -26.95 -1.95
N LEU A 231 24.46 -26.59 -0.87
CA LEU A 231 23.48 -27.43 -0.17
C LEU A 231 22.02 -27.01 -0.41
N GLU A 232 21.77 -25.71 -0.59
CA GLU A 232 20.43 -25.12 -0.66
C GLU A 232 20.40 -24.02 -1.74
N PRO A 233 19.21 -23.63 -2.26
CA PRO A 233 19.11 -22.56 -3.26
C PRO A 233 19.74 -21.24 -2.80
N ARG A 234 20.50 -20.60 -3.70
CA ARG A 234 21.30 -19.40 -3.38
C ARG A 234 20.46 -18.25 -2.86
N GLU A 235 19.28 -18.04 -3.44
CA GLU A 235 18.34 -16.97 -3.09
C GLU A 235 17.89 -17.10 -1.64
N ILE A 236 17.64 -18.33 -1.20
CA ILE A 236 17.25 -18.65 0.18
C ILE A 236 18.44 -18.46 1.12
N VAL A 237 19.61 -18.97 0.77
CA VAL A 237 20.82 -18.84 1.59
C VAL A 237 21.17 -17.37 1.79
N ALA A 238 21.12 -16.56 0.73
CA ALA A 238 21.36 -15.13 0.78
C ALA A 238 20.36 -14.42 1.70
N GLU A 239 19.06 -14.75 1.60
CA GLU A 239 18.03 -14.14 2.44
C GLU A 239 18.17 -14.52 3.92
N VAL A 240 18.40 -15.81 4.22
CA VAL A 240 18.60 -16.27 5.60
C VAL A 240 19.89 -15.67 6.18
N PHE A 241 20.97 -15.59 5.39
CA PHE A 241 22.22 -14.94 5.79
C PHE A 241 21.98 -13.46 6.14
N ARG A 242 21.28 -12.74 5.26
CA ARG A 242 20.93 -11.33 5.45
C ARG A 242 20.14 -11.10 6.74
N ARG A 243 19.22 -12.01 7.09
CA ARG A 243 18.46 -11.94 8.35
C ARG A 243 19.29 -12.27 9.59
N CYS A 244 20.20 -13.22 9.45
CA CYS A 244 21.05 -13.68 10.55
C CYS A 244 22.28 -12.77 10.78
N THR A 245 22.45 -11.70 10.00
CA THR A 245 23.63 -10.84 10.08
C THR A 245 23.28 -9.37 10.02
N THR A 246 24.21 -8.52 10.44
CA THR A 246 24.16 -7.07 10.26
C THR A 246 25.41 -6.60 9.53
N PRO A 247 25.31 -5.73 8.52
CA PRO A 247 26.47 -5.19 7.83
C PRO A 247 27.29 -4.32 8.77
N ASN A 248 28.62 -4.43 8.72
CA ASN A 248 29.50 -3.56 9.48
C ASN A 248 29.66 -2.20 8.77
N GLU A 249 29.69 -1.10 9.52
CA GLU A 249 29.86 0.23 8.93
C GLU A 249 31.21 0.37 8.23
N GLY A 250 31.17 0.62 6.90
CA GLY A 250 32.37 0.94 6.12
C GLY A 250 33.26 -0.25 5.75
N ASP A 251 32.78 -1.49 5.87
CA ASP A 251 33.51 -2.69 5.48
C ASP A 251 32.59 -3.68 4.72
N GLU A 252 33.17 -4.63 3.99
CA GLU A 252 32.44 -5.66 3.22
C GLU A 252 32.01 -6.86 4.09
N PHE A 253 32.30 -6.80 5.39
CA PHE A 253 32.04 -7.88 6.34
C PHE A 253 30.78 -7.65 7.16
N TYR A 254 30.27 -8.76 7.67
CA TYR A 254 29.04 -8.82 8.46
C TYR A 254 29.32 -9.35 9.86
N SER A 255 28.46 -8.98 10.81
CA SER A 255 28.44 -9.55 12.16
C SER A 255 27.20 -10.43 12.33
N LEU A 256 27.30 -11.51 13.12
CA LEU A 256 26.12 -12.32 13.45
C LEU A 256 25.13 -11.50 14.29
N ASN A 257 23.86 -11.59 13.90
CA ASN A 257 22.74 -11.08 14.65
C ASN A 257 22.24 -12.16 15.63
N TYR A 258 22.85 -12.20 16.82
CA TYR A 258 22.50 -13.18 17.85
C TYR A 258 21.03 -13.13 18.25
N ASP A 259 20.40 -11.96 18.25
CA ASP A 259 18.99 -11.83 18.66
C ASP A 259 18.06 -12.57 17.70
N VAL A 260 18.30 -12.47 16.39
CA VAL A 260 17.53 -13.18 15.37
C VAL A 260 17.79 -14.68 15.45
N ILE A 261 19.06 -15.08 15.51
CA ILE A 261 19.47 -16.49 15.58
C ILE A 261 18.87 -17.17 16.81
N CYS A 262 19.05 -16.57 17.99
CA CYS A 262 18.51 -17.07 19.25
C CYS A 262 16.98 -17.15 19.23
N ARG A 263 16.30 -16.17 18.65
CA ARG A 263 14.84 -16.17 18.54
C ARG A 263 14.34 -17.32 17.67
N THR A 264 14.92 -17.54 16.49
CA THR A 264 14.57 -18.65 15.60
C THR A 264 14.82 -20.01 16.28
N THR A 265 15.99 -20.15 16.92
CA THR A 265 16.34 -21.38 17.66
C THR A 265 15.36 -21.62 18.81
N ALA A 266 15.06 -20.59 19.60
CA ALA A 266 14.12 -20.69 20.70
C ALA A 266 12.70 -21.01 20.22
N GLU A 267 12.21 -20.37 19.15
CA GLU A 267 10.89 -20.66 18.60
C GLU A 267 10.79 -22.12 18.14
N THR A 268 11.81 -22.62 17.46
CA THR A 268 11.89 -24.02 17.01
C THR A 268 11.87 -24.98 18.20
N LEU A 269 12.70 -24.72 19.22
CA LEU A 269 12.73 -25.52 20.44
C LEU A 269 11.37 -25.52 21.14
N LEU A 270 10.77 -24.34 21.36
CA LEU A 270 9.48 -24.20 22.05
C LEU A 270 8.31 -24.90 21.33
N ARG A 271 8.37 -25.10 20.00
CA ARG A 271 7.37 -25.89 19.29
C ARG A 271 7.53 -27.39 19.48
N THR A 272 8.77 -27.86 19.64
CA THR A 272 9.06 -29.29 19.84
C THR A 272 8.74 -29.77 21.26
N VAL A 273 8.78 -28.87 22.25
CA VAL A 273 8.47 -29.22 23.63
C VAL A 273 7.05 -28.73 23.98
N GLY A 274 6.23 -29.60 24.59
CA GLY A 274 4.88 -29.24 25.06
C GLY A 274 4.92 -28.24 26.23
N LYS A 275 4.04 -28.40 27.25
CA LYS A 275 4.17 -27.61 28.48
C LYS A 275 5.44 -28.05 29.23
N VAL A 276 6.40 -27.13 29.37
CA VAL A 276 7.66 -27.31 30.11
C VAL A 276 7.90 -26.13 31.05
N SER A 277 8.58 -26.36 32.16
CA SER A 277 9.06 -25.26 33.01
C SER A 277 10.23 -24.53 32.35
N CYS A 278 10.41 -23.23 32.62
CA CYS A 278 11.51 -22.44 32.06
C CYS A 278 12.90 -23.05 32.33
N GLU A 279 13.08 -23.70 33.49
CA GLU A 279 14.35 -24.35 33.85
C GLU A 279 14.68 -25.55 32.94
N GLN A 280 13.67 -26.31 32.51
CA GLN A 280 13.85 -27.46 31.62
C GLN A 280 14.23 -27.05 30.19
N ILE A 281 13.73 -25.90 29.73
CA ILE A 281 14.08 -25.35 28.41
C ILE A 281 15.55 -24.93 28.38
N TYR A 282 16.03 -24.23 29.43
CA TYR A 282 17.43 -23.81 29.54
C TYR A 282 18.40 -25.00 29.55
N LEU A 283 18.04 -26.08 30.26
CA LEU A 283 18.84 -27.32 30.30
C LEU A 283 18.82 -28.08 28.96
N SER A 284 17.70 -28.07 28.23
CA SER A 284 17.58 -28.75 26.92
C SER A 284 18.38 -28.07 25.80
N ALA A 285 18.50 -26.73 25.84
CA ALA A 285 19.33 -25.97 24.92
C ALA A 285 20.83 -26.28 25.12
N TYR A 286 21.27 -26.46 26.36
CA TYR A 286 22.66 -26.78 26.72
C TYR A 286 23.04 -28.26 26.54
N THR A 287 22.08 -29.19 26.52
CA THR A 287 22.39 -30.64 26.47
C THR A 287 22.51 -31.21 25.06
N ARG A 288 22.25 -30.42 24.00
CA ARG A 288 22.49 -30.83 22.60
C ARG A 288 23.88 -30.49 22.07
N GLU A 289 24.77 -29.91 22.89
CA GLU A 289 26.16 -29.59 22.54
C GLU A 289 27.18 -30.71 22.91
N HIS A 290 26.75 -31.97 23.00
CA HIS A 290 27.64 -33.13 23.19
C HIS A 290 27.38 -34.25 22.20
#